data_AF-A0A6P4C6M8-F1
#
_entry.id   AF-A0A6P4C6M8-F1
#
_cell.length_a   1.000
_cell.length_b   1.000
_cell.length_c   1.000
_cell.angle_alpha   90.00
_cell.angle_beta   90.00
_cell.angle_gamma   90.00
#
_symmetry.space_group_name_H-M   'P 1'
#
loop_
_entity.id
_entity.type
_entity.pdbx_description
1 polymer ?
#
loop_
_entity_poly.entity_id
_entity_poly.type
_entity_poly.pdbx_seq_one_letter_code
_entity_poly.pdbx_strand_id
1 'polypeptide(L)'
;MASSSDFALSVPSELESVLRLRTVDYFITRRPWLDLYGVNVRPVAPFGSASRKPYVESALIHQCLPDELLFEVFARMTPYDLGKASCVCRKWRYTIRNPVFWRVACLKAWQLSGVVENYRILQSKYDGSWRKMWLSRPRLRTDGIYVSRNTYIRAGVAEWKITNPVHLVCYFRYMRFFPSGRFLYKNSSQKIKDVVKFMNFRSSKVDSVFGGHYTLSDDKVEAAVLYPGM
;
A
#
# COMPACT_ATOMS: atom_id res chain seq x y z
N MET A 1 -34.00 50.94 -43.11
CA MET A 1 -33.25 50.61 -41.87
C MET A 1 -33.57 49.17 -41.53
N ALA A 2 -32.68 48.18 -41.34
CA ALA A 2 -31.25 47.91 -41.57
C ALA A 2 -31.13 46.37 -41.43
N SER A 3 -30.66 45.60 -42.42
CA SER A 3 -29.30 45.02 -42.61
C SER A 3 -28.73 44.08 -41.53
N SER A 4 -28.40 42.84 -41.92
CA SER A 4 -27.07 42.17 -41.81
C SER A 4 -27.26 40.64 -42.01
N SER A 5 -27.05 40.09 -43.22
CA SER A 5 -25.81 39.82 -43.97
C SER A 5 -25.29 38.39 -43.75
N ASP A 6 -25.47 37.60 -44.80
CA ASP A 6 -24.90 36.29 -45.08
C ASP A 6 -23.37 36.28 -44.98
N PHE A 7 -22.81 35.29 -44.27
CA PHE A 7 -21.41 34.88 -44.44
C PHE A 7 -21.28 33.36 -44.33
N ALA A 8 -21.81 32.65 -45.33
CA ALA A 8 -21.27 31.36 -45.71
C ALA A 8 -20.21 31.62 -46.79
N LEU A 9 -18.93 31.66 -46.40
CA LEU A 9 -17.83 31.77 -47.35
C LEU A 9 -17.81 30.51 -48.22
N SER A 10 -18.28 30.63 -49.47
CA SER A 10 -18.12 29.58 -50.48
C SER A 10 -16.63 29.47 -50.81
N VAL A 11 -16.02 28.37 -50.40
CA VAL A 11 -14.63 28.05 -50.76
C VAL A 11 -14.54 27.94 -52.29
N PRO A 12 -13.64 28.69 -52.96
CA PRO A 12 -13.50 28.62 -54.42
C PRO A 12 -13.17 27.19 -54.89
N SER A 13 -13.78 26.75 -55.99
CA SER A 13 -13.60 25.40 -56.56
C SER A 13 -12.15 25.07 -56.95
N GLU A 14 -11.33 26.10 -57.18
CA GLU A 14 -9.88 25.97 -57.38
C GLU A 14 -9.14 25.53 -56.10
N LEU A 15 -9.66 25.88 -54.91
CA LEU A 15 -9.08 25.47 -53.63
C LEU A 15 -9.42 23.99 -53.30
N GLU A 16 -10.63 23.53 -53.65
CA GLU A 16 -11.02 22.12 -53.51
C GLU A 16 -10.17 21.19 -54.40
N SER A 17 -9.84 21.65 -55.61
CA SER A 17 -9.00 20.88 -56.55
C SER A 17 -7.54 20.83 -56.12
N VAL A 18 -7.02 21.89 -55.48
CA VAL A 18 -5.68 21.87 -54.84
C VAL A 18 -5.65 20.97 -53.60
N LEU A 19 -6.71 20.95 -52.79
CA LEU A 19 -6.82 20.05 -51.63
C LEU A 19 -6.89 18.56 -52.02
N ARG A 20 -7.53 18.24 -53.16
CA ARG A 20 -7.58 16.86 -53.68
C ARG A 20 -6.24 16.35 -54.21
N LEU A 21 -5.34 17.24 -54.64
CA LEU A 21 -4.04 16.85 -55.25
C LEU A 21 -2.90 16.67 -54.23
N ARG A 22 -3.14 16.86 -52.93
CA ARG A 22 -2.16 16.58 -51.87
C ARG A 22 -2.77 16.02 -50.60
N THR A 23 -3.63 15.01 -50.70
CA THR A 23 -3.57 13.95 -49.68
C THR A 23 -2.37 13.08 -50.00
N VAL A 24 -1.19 13.59 -49.62
CA VAL A 24 -0.07 12.70 -49.34
C VAL A 24 -0.59 11.79 -48.25
N ASP A 25 -0.87 10.53 -48.57
CA ASP A 25 -1.13 9.49 -47.59
C ASP A 25 0.16 9.33 -46.78
N TYR A 26 0.36 10.25 -45.83
CA TYR A 26 1.25 10.00 -44.72
C TYR A 26 0.79 8.66 -44.16
N PHE A 27 1.70 7.72 -43.98
CA PHE A 27 1.46 6.56 -43.15
C PHE A 27 1.11 7.08 -41.75
N ILE A 28 -0.16 7.42 -41.53
CA ILE A 28 -0.71 7.69 -40.22
C ILE A 28 -0.70 6.32 -39.58
N THR A 29 0.42 6.01 -38.93
CA THR A 29 0.48 4.92 -37.97
C THR A 29 -0.75 5.08 -37.10
N ARG A 30 -1.68 4.12 -37.13
CA ARG A 30 -2.83 4.11 -36.22
C ARG A 30 -2.26 4.13 -34.81
N ARG A 31 -2.19 5.32 -34.24
CA ARG A 31 -1.71 5.56 -32.88
C ARG A 31 -2.96 5.48 -32.03
N PRO A 32 -3.16 4.42 -31.24
CA PRO A 32 -4.42 4.18 -30.54
C PRO A 32 -4.83 5.31 -29.59
N TRP A 33 -3.88 6.19 -29.22
CA TRP A 33 -4.15 7.37 -28.41
C TRP A 33 -4.69 8.57 -29.18
N LEU A 34 -4.56 8.61 -30.53
CA LEU A 34 -5.21 9.64 -31.35
C LEU A 34 -6.74 9.52 -31.28
N ASP A 35 -7.24 8.28 -31.22
CA ASP A 35 -8.67 7.97 -31.06
C ASP A 35 -9.23 8.37 -29.69
N LEU A 36 -8.36 8.74 -28.74
CA LEU A 36 -8.76 9.22 -27.41
C LEU A 36 -8.93 10.75 -27.34
N TYR A 37 -8.46 11.50 -28.35
CA TYR A 37 -8.65 12.95 -28.37
C TYR A 37 -10.12 13.32 -28.64
N GLY A 38 -10.66 14.28 -27.88
CA GLY A 38 -12.06 14.71 -28.00
C GLY A 38 -13.08 13.76 -27.38
N VAL A 39 -12.67 12.58 -26.88
CA VAL A 39 -13.56 11.63 -26.20
C VAL A 39 -13.72 12.03 -24.73
N ASN A 40 -14.89 12.54 -24.36
CA ASN A 40 -15.21 12.82 -22.96
C ASN A 40 -15.51 11.50 -22.22
N VAL A 41 -14.53 11.03 -21.45
CA VAL A 41 -14.65 9.83 -20.61
C VAL A 41 -15.62 10.10 -19.46
N ARG A 42 -16.82 9.52 -19.55
CA ARG A 42 -17.83 9.64 -18.49
C ARG A 42 -17.34 9.00 -17.18
N PRO A 43 -17.71 9.54 -16.00
CA PRO A 43 -17.35 8.94 -14.73
C PRO A 43 -17.86 7.50 -14.63
N VAL A 44 -16.98 6.58 -14.27
CA VAL A 44 -17.35 5.20 -13.96
C VAL A 44 -18.29 5.20 -12.77
N ALA A 45 -19.43 4.52 -12.90
CA ALA A 45 -20.39 4.43 -11.81
C ALA A 45 -19.75 3.66 -10.63
N PRO A 46 -20.01 4.06 -9.37
CA PRO A 46 -19.52 3.33 -8.21
C PRO A 46 -20.01 1.87 -8.21
N PHE A 47 -19.24 0.99 -7.56
CA PHE A 47 -19.67 -0.39 -7.30
C PHE A 47 -21.06 -0.40 -6.63
N GLY A 48 -22.01 -1.14 -7.22
CA GLY A 48 -23.41 -1.20 -6.77
C GLY A 48 -24.35 -0.16 -7.39
N SER A 49 -23.90 0.63 -8.37
CA SER A 49 -24.76 1.61 -9.05
C SER A 49 -25.68 0.94 -10.07
N ALA A 50 -27.00 1.01 -9.84
CA ALA A 50 -28.05 0.47 -10.70
C ALA A 50 -28.33 1.33 -11.96
N SER A 51 -27.31 1.94 -12.56
CA SER A 51 -27.48 2.77 -13.76
C SER A 51 -27.76 1.88 -14.98
N ARG A 52 -28.97 1.97 -15.52
CA ARG A 52 -29.49 1.21 -16.68
C ARG A 52 -28.87 1.54 -18.05
N LYS A 53 -27.89 2.44 -18.16
CA LYS A 53 -27.31 2.82 -19.46
C LYS A 53 -26.12 1.93 -19.83
N PRO A 54 -26.02 1.46 -21.09
CA PRO A 54 -24.86 0.69 -21.55
C PRO A 54 -23.59 1.53 -21.35
N TYR A 55 -22.69 1.01 -20.53
CA TYR A 55 -21.44 1.64 -20.18
C TYR A 55 -20.46 1.46 -21.35
N VAL A 56 -20.08 2.56 -21.99
CA VAL A 56 -19.06 2.53 -23.06
C VAL A 56 -17.68 2.59 -22.38
N GLU A 57 -17.01 1.45 -22.34
CA GLU A 57 -15.64 1.35 -21.83
C GLU A 57 -14.68 2.13 -22.72
N SER A 58 -14.10 3.18 -22.13
CA SER A 58 -13.31 4.16 -22.88
C SER A 58 -11.82 3.81 -22.96
N ALA A 59 -11.31 2.97 -22.05
CA ALA A 59 -9.89 2.61 -22.04
C ALA A 59 -9.67 1.23 -22.67
N LEU A 60 -8.68 1.13 -23.55
CA LEU A 60 -8.32 -0.11 -24.25
C LEU A 60 -8.09 -1.29 -23.30
N ILE A 61 -7.43 -1.06 -22.16
CA ILE A 61 -7.21 -2.11 -21.15
C ILE A 61 -8.52 -2.67 -20.58
N HIS A 62 -9.57 -1.86 -20.51
CA HIS A 62 -10.87 -2.29 -20.00
C HIS A 62 -11.65 -3.08 -21.04
N GLN A 63 -11.52 -2.71 -22.31
CA GLN A 63 -12.10 -3.48 -23.41
C GLN A 63 -11.45 -4.87 -23.58
N CYS A 64 -10.15 -4.96 -23.30
CA CYS A 64 -9.41 -6.23 -23.40
C CYS A 64 -9.50 -7.11 -22.14
N LEU A 65 -9.87 -6.55 -20.98
CA LEU A 65 -9.90 -7.26 -19.71
C LEU A 65 -11.27 -7.14 -19.04
N PRO A 66 -12.08 -8.22 -19.06
CA PRO A 66 -13.34 -8.31 -18.33
C PRO A 66 -13.19 -7.95 -16.84
N ASP A 67 -14.28 -7.45 -16.24
CA ASP A 67 -14.30 -6.98 -14.86
C ASP A 67 -14.01 -8.08 -13.84
N GLU A 68 -14.40 -9.31 -14.15
CA GLU A 68 -14.15 -10.49 -13.31
C GLU A 68 -12.65 -10.79 -13.24
N LEU A 69 -11.94 -10.70 -14.37
CA LEU A 69 -10.50 -10.91 -14.42
C LEU A 69 -9.74 -9.77 -13.72
N LEU A 70 -10.21 -8.53 -13.89
CA LEU A 70 -9.66 -7.39 -13.16
C LEU A 70 -9.84 -7.56 -11.65
N PHE A 71 -11.01 -8.05 -11.21
CA PHE A 71 -11.30 -8.35 -9.82
C PHE A 71 -10.36 -9.44 -9.27
N GLU A 72 -10.18 -10.52 -10.02
CA GLU A 72 -9.28 -11.63 -9.67
C GLU A 72 -7.80 -11.19 -9.59
N VAL A 73 -7.38 -10.27 -10.45
CA VAL A 73 -6.05 -9.64 -10.37
C VAL A 73 -5.91 -8.85 -9.07
N PHE A 74 -6.88 -7.98 -8.76
CA PHE A 74 -6.88 -7.20 -7.52
C PHE A 74 -6.97 -8.07 -6.26
N ALA A 75 -7.70 -9.18 -6.30
CA ALA A 75 -7.81 -10.12 -5.19
C ALA A 75 -6.47 -10.76 -4.80
N ARG A 76 -5.52 -10.86 -5.75
CA ARG A 76 -4.17 -11.40 -5.53
C ARG A 76 -3.14 -10.34 -5.13
N MET A 77 -3.45 -9.05 -5.27
CA MET A 77 -2.53 -7.96 -4.94
C MET A 77 -2.38 -7.74 -3.44
N THR A 78 -1.24 -7.17 -3.03
CA THR A 78 -1.08 -6.70 -1.66
C THR A 78 -1.94 -5.45 -1.43
N PRO A 79 -2.37 -5.17 -0.19
CA PRO A 79 -3.15 -3.97 0.10
C PRO A 79 -2.40 -2.65 -0.22
N TYR A 80 -1.07 -2.68 -0.22
CA TYR A 80 -0.25 -1.53 -0.62
C TYR A 80 -0.31 -1.30 -2.13
N ASP A 81 -0.23 -2.39 -2.92
CA ASP A 81 -0.36 -2.31 -4.37
C ASP A 81 -1.78 -1.96 -4.80
N LEU A 82 -2.82 -2.41 -4.07
CA LEU A 82 -4.19 -1.93 -4.24
C LEU A 82 -4.31 -0.41 -4.01
N GLY A 83 -3.58 0.13 -3.03
CA GLY A 83 -3.48 1.58 -2.83
C GLY A 83 -2.95 2.30 -4.07
N LYS A 84 -1.84 1.81 -4.63
CA LYS A 84 -1.24 2.37 -5.86
C LYS A 84 -2.15 2.20 -7.08
N ALA A 85 -2.76 1.03 -7.24
CA ALA A 85 -3.72 0.73 -8.31
C ALA A 85 -4.92 1.69 -8.28
N SER A 86 -5.39 2.08 -7.09
CA SER A 86 -6.50 3.03 -6.96
C SER A 86 -6.19 4.45 -7.49
N CYS A 87 -4.92 4.76 -7.73
CA CYS A 87 -4.47 6.04 -8.30
C CYS A 87 -4.34 6.01 -9.83
N VAL A 88 -4.48 4.86 -10.49
CA VAL A 88 -4.26 4.71 -11.94
C VAL A 88 -5.39 5.33 -12.76
N CYS A 89 -6.63 4.92 -12.49
CA CYS A 89 -7.81 5.45 -13.17
C CYS A 89 -9.05 5.43 -12.27
N ARG A 90 -10.09 6.14 -12.69
CA ARG A 90 -11.37 6.19 -11.94
C ARG A 90 -11.99 4.80 -11.78
N LYS A 91 -11.98 3.96 -12.83
CA LYS A 91 -12.51 2.59 -12.77
C LYS A 91 -11.84 1.79 -11.65
N TRP A 92 -10.50 1.72 -11.65
CA TRP A 92 -9.73 1.01 -10.63
C TRP A 92 -10.00 1.56 -9.24
N ARG A 93 -10.06 2.89 -9.09
CA ARG A 93 -10.41 3.54 -7.83
C ARG A 93 -11.76 3.08 -7.28
N TYR A 94 -12.79 2.93 -8.13
CA TYR A 94 -14.11 2.48 -7.70
C TYR A 94 -14.19 0.97 -7.47
N THR A 95 -13.56 0.17 -8.34
CA THR A 95 -13.50 -1.29 -8.17
C THR A 95 -12.82 -1.65 -6.85
N ILE A 96 -11.70 -1.01 -6.52
CA ILE A 96 -10.93 -1.26 -5.29
C ILE A 96 -11.68 -0.82 -4.02
N ARG A 97 -12.72 0.03 -4.12
CA ARG A 97 -13.59 0.34 -2.97
C ARG A 97 -14.48 -0.84 -2.56
N ASN A 98 -14.55 -1.91 -3.36
CA ASN A 98 -15.24 -3.12 -2.97
C ASN A 98 -14.72 -3.63 -1.61
N PRO A 99 -15.59 -3.87 -0.62
CA PRO A 99 -15.18 -4.27 0.73
C PRO A 99 -14.49 -5.63 0.80
N VAL A 100 -14.66 -6.52 -0.19
CA VAL A 100 -14.09 -7.88 -0.20
C VAL A 100 -12.56 -7.85 -0.14
N PHE A 101 -11.92 -6.96 -0.90
CA PHE A 101 -10.46 -6.82 -0.89
C PHE A 101 -9.93 -6.45 0.49
N TRP A 102 -10.60 -5.50 1.15
CA TRP A 102 -10.19 -5.03 2.47
C TRP A 102 -10.54 -6.02 3.57
N ARG A 103 -11.64 -6.78 3.44
CA ARG A 103 -11.98 -7.87 4.37
C ARG A 103 -10.86 -8.90 4.46
N VAL A 104 -10.39 -9.40 3.31
CA VAL A 104 -9.29 -10.39 3.27
C VAL A 104 -8.02 -9.81 3.88
N ALA A 105 -7.70 -8.56 3.56
CA ALA A 105 -6.55 -7.86 4.13
C ALA A 105 -6.64 -7.77 5.66
N CYS A 106 -7.79 -7.32 6.20
CA CYS A 106 -8.03 -7.17 7.62
C CYS A 106 -7.90 -8.51 8.36
N LEU A 107 -8.57 -9.56 7.87
CA LEU A 107 -8.54 -10.88 8.51
C LEU A 107 -7.11 -11.46 8.54
N LYS A 108 -6.29 -11.21 7.52
CA LYS A 108 -4.87 -11.59 7.51
C LYS A 108 -4.03 -10.76 8.48
N ALA A 109 -4.23 -9.44 8.54
CA ALA A 109 -3.42 -8.57 9.39
C ALA A 109 -3.69 -8.76 10.89
N TRP A 110 -4.94 -9.02 11.27
CA TRP A 110 -5.35 -9.23 12.67
C TRP A 110 -5.77 -10.67 12.95
N GLN A 111 -5.08 -11.63 12.32
CA GLN A 111 -5.36 -13.05 12.52
C GLN A 111 -5.27 -13.50 13.98
N LEU A 112 -4.42 -12.86 14.78
CA LEU A 112 -4.21 -13.17 16.20
C LEU A 112 -5.43 -12.85 17.08
N SER A 113 -6.23 -11.85 16.73
CA SER A 113 -7.48 -11.53 17.45
C SER A 113 -8.59 -12.54 17.14
N GLY A 114 -8.46 -13.32 16.06
CA GLY A 114 -9.49 -14.25 15.60
C GLY A 114 -10.60 -13.56 14.80
N VAL A 115 -11.35 -14.38 14.05
CA VAL A 115 -12.37 -13.89 13.11
C VAL A 115 -13.51 -13.19 13.83
N VAL A 116 -14.10 -13.83 14.85
CA VAL A 116 -15.27 -13.32 15.58
C VAL A 116 -15.02 -11.93 16.18
N GLU A 117 -13.86 -11.76 16.83
CA GLU A 117 -13.51 -10.50 17.46
C GLU A 117 -13.27 -9.40 16.43
N ASN A 118 -12.64 -9.72 15.30
CA ASN A 118 -12.47 -8.77 14.20
C ASN A 118 -13.82 -8.27 13.67
N TYR A 119 -14.85 -9.12 13.58
CA TYR A 119 -16.20 -8.71 13.21
C TYR A 119 -16.86 -7.82 14.26
N ARG A 120 -16.68 -8.11 15.55
CA ARG A 120 -17.20 -7.25 16.63
C ARG A 120 -16.58 -5.86 16.57
N ILE A 121 -15.25 -5.78 16.45
CA ILE A 121 -14.51 -4.52 16.34
C ILE A 121 -14.91 -3.74 15.09
N LEU A 122 -15.09 -4.43 13.96
CA LEU A 122 -15.56 -3.83 12.71
C LEU A 122 -16.90 -3.11 12.89
N GLN A 123 -17.86 -3.77 13.55
CA GLN A 123 -19.18 -3.19 13.77
C GLN A 123 -19.15 -2.06 14.81
N SER A 124 -18.41 -2.24 15.91
CA SER A 124 -18.42 -1.28 17.02
C SER A 124 -17.58 -0.02 16.78
N LYS A 125 -16.40 -0.13 16.15
CA LYS A 125 -15.45 0.99 15.98
C LYS A 125 -15.41 1.56 14.56
N TYR A 126 -15.88 0.83 13.55
CA TYR A 126 -15.67 1.18 12.14
C TYR A 126 -16.93 1.15 11.26
N ASP A 127 -18.12 1.14 11.87
CA ASP A 127 -19.42 1.23 11.19
C ASP A 127 -19.60 0.16 10.09
N GLY A 128 -19.05 -1.05 10.29
CA GLY A 128 -19.14 -2.12 9.29
C GLY A 128 -18.19 -1.97 8.09
N SER A 129 -17.35 -0.93 8.02
CA SER A 129 -16.50 -0.65 6.86
C SER A 129 -15.09 -1.26 6.98
N TRP A 130 -14.85 -2.34 6.24
CA TRP A 130 -13.54 -3.02 6.18
C TRP A 130 -12.41 -2.10 5.74
N ARG A 131 -12.69 -1.22 4.77
CA ARG A 131 -11.69 -0.26 4.27
C ARG A 131 -11.34 0.78 5.33
N LYS A 132 -12.33 1.28 6.08
CA LYS A 132 -12.10 2.22 7.19
C LYS A 132 -11.20 1.56 8.23
N MET A 133 -11.57 0.35 8.67
CA MET A 133 -10.78 -0.46 9.59
C MET A 133 -9.34 -0.68 9.12
N TRP A 134 -9.13 -1.03 7.84
CA TRP A 134 -7.77 -1.23 7.30
C TRP A 134 -6.86 0.01 7.41
N LEU A 135 -7.44 1.19 7.20
CA LEU A 135 -6.71 2.45 7.16
C LEU A 135 -6.45 3.02 8.55
N SER A 136 -7.40 2.87 9.49
CA SER A 136 -7.30 3.49 10.81
C SER A 136 -6.93 2.56 11.95
N ARG A 137 -7.15 1.24 11.83
CA ARG A 137 -6.76 0.30 12.89
C ARG A 137 -5.23 0.12 12.90
N PRO A 138 -4.57 0.27 14.05
CA PRO A 138 -3.15 0.00 14.19
C PRO A 138 -2.80 -1.45 13.88
N ARG A 139 -1.63 -1.65 13.30
CA ARG A 139 -1.13 -2.96 12.89
C ARG A 139 0.38 -2.97 12.90
N LEU A 140 0.92 -4.07 13.41
CA LEU A 140 2.35 -4.26 13.56
C LEU A 140 2.97 -4.70 12.24
N ARG A 141 4.16 -4.17 11.92
CA ARG A 141 4.87 -4.54 10.70
C ARG A 141 5.75 -5.75 10.97
N THR A 142 5.56 -6.83 10.20
CA THR A 142 6.27 -8.11 10.40
C THR A 142 7.35 -8.36 9.34
N ASP A 143 7.55 -7.42 8.42
CA ASP A 143 8.50 -7.49 7.29
C ASP A 143 9.96 -7.19 7.68
N GLY A 144 10.22 -6.77 8.91
CA GLY A 144 11.52 -6.22 9.29
C GLY A 144 11.86 -6.34 10.78
N ILE A 145 12.89 -5.59 11.19
CA ILE A 145 13.39 -5.57 12.56
C ILE A 145 13.26 -4.14 13.10
N TYR A 146 12.69 -4.03 14.29
CA TYR A 146 12.65 -2.80 15.07
C TYR A 146 13.94 -2.66 15.87
N VAL A 147 14.52 -1.46 15.83
CA VAL A 147 15.79 -1.17 16.49
C VAL A 147 15.62 0.03 17.40
N SER A 148 15.86 -0.16 18.68
CA SER A 148 15.93 0.94 19.66
C SER A 148 17.39 1.14 20.07
N ARG A 149 17.95 2.30 19.73
CA ARG A 149 19.28 2.72 20.19
C ARG A 149 19.16 3.25 21.61
N ASN A 150 19.94 2.69 22.52
CA ASN A 150 19.99 3.08 23.92
C ASN A 150 21.42 3.44 24.29
N THR A 151 21.57 4.50 25.05
CA THR A 151 22.88 4.96 25.53
C THR A 151 22.80 5.23 27.02
N TYR A 152 23.83 4.83 27.75
CA TYR A 152 23.97 5.17 29.17
C TYR A 152 25.41 5.54 29.48
N ILE A 153 25.57 6.27 30.58
CA ILE A 153 26.85 6.74 31.06
C ILE A 153 27.33 5.77 32.14
N ARG A 154 28.53 5.20 31.98
CA ARG A 154 29.19 4.35 32.97
C ARG A 154 30.41 5.09 33.51
N ALA A 155 30.52 5.20 34.82
CA ALA A 155 31.74 5.69 35.46
C ALA A 155 32.90 4.73 35.15
N GLY A 156 34.01 5.28 34.65
CA GLY A 156 35.25 4.55 34.47
C GLY A 156 36.00 4.37 35.79
N VAL A 157 37.05 3.55 35.77
CA VAL A 157 37.94 3.41 36.93
C VAL A 157 38.87 4.61 36.97
N ALA A 158 38.80 5.41 38.04
CA ALA A 158 39.68 6.55 38.23
C ALA A 158 41.02 6.08 38.82
N GLU A 159 42.09 6.10 38.02
CA GLU A 159 43.45 5.78 38.48
C GLU A 159 44.11 6.94 39.24
N TRP A 160 43.72 8.20 38.96
CA TRP A 160 44.27 9.41 39.57
C TRP A 160 43.18 10.42 39.96
N LYS A 161 43.41 11.22 41.01
CA LYS A 161 42.44 12.18 41.59
C LYS A 161 42.11 13.41 40.72
N ILE A 162 42.66 13.51 39.51
CA ILE A 162 42.59 14.74 38.69
C ILE A 162 41.39 14.73 37.74
N THR A 163 40.94 13.57 37.27
CA THR A 163 39.79 13.46 36.36
C THR A 163 38.98 12.19 36.61
N ASN A 164 37.64 12.30 36.61
CA ASN A 164 36.74 11.15 36.63
C ASN A 164 36.48 10.66 35.20
N PRO A 165 37.04 9.53 34.74
CA PRO A 165 36.77 9.02 33.41
C PRO A 165 35.33 8.53 33.31
N VAL A 166 34.71 8.78 32.16
CA VAL A 166 33.32 8.42 31.90
C VAL A 166 33.22 7.75 30.54
N HIS A 167 32.52 6.62 30.46
CA HIS A 167 32.29 5.88 29.23
C HIS A 167 30.84 6.02 28.79
N LEU A 168 30.63 6.49 27.56
CA LEU A 168 29.33 6.47 26.91
C LEU A 168 29.12 5.10 26.25
N VAL A 169 28.30 4.25 26.88
CA VAL A 169 27.98 2.92 26.36
C VAL A 169 26.76 3.01 25.46
N CYS A 170 26.90 2.53 24.22
CA CYS A 170 25.83 2.47 23.24
C CYS A 170 25.47 1.02 22.94
N TYR A 171 24.19 0.68 23.08
CA TYR A 171 23.67 -0.64 22.77
C TYR A 171 22.32 -0.54 22.04
N PHE A 172 21.90 -1.64 21.43
CA PHE A 172 20.68 -1.71 20.66
C PHE A 172 19.78 -2.84 21.17
N ARG A 173 18.48 -2.54 21.25
CA ARG A 173 17.44 -3.55 21.46
C ARG A 173 16.81 -3.87 20.11
N TYR A 174 17.00 -5.10 19.65
CA TYR A 174 16.48 -5.62 18.40
C TYR A 174 15.23 -6.44 18.66
N MET A 175 14.19 -6.16 17.90
CA MET A 175 12.86 -6.74 18.07
C MET A 175 12.32 -7.17 16.69
N ARG A 176 11.95 -8.44 16.54
CA ARG A 176 11.34 -8.96 15.31
C ARG A 176 10.03 -9.66 15.63
N PHE A 177 8.98 -9.29 14.91
CA PHE A 177 7.63 -9.83 15.09
C PHE A 177 7.24 -10.69 13.90
N PHE A 178 6.56 -11.79 14.17
CA PHE A 178 6.07 -12.71 13.14
C PHE A 178 4.54 -12.76 13.14
N PRO A 179 3.88 -12.95 11.98
CA PRO A 179 2.42 -13.01 11.89
C PRO A 179 1.79 -14.04 12.85
N SER A 180 2.52 -15.10 13.19
CA SER A 180 2.08 -16.14 14.13
C SER A 180 1.95 -15.68 15.58
N GLY A 181 2.26 -14.41 15.92
CA GLY A 181 2.29 -13.94 17.31
C GLY A 181 3.61 -14.26 18.02
N ARG A 182 4.58 -14.83 17.30
CA ARG A 182 5.91 -15.10 17.84
C ARG A 182 6.79 -13.86 17.75
N PHE A 183 7.65 -13.68 18.72
CA PHE A 183 8.52 -12.54 18.88
C PHE A 183 9.97 -12.99 19.14
N LEU A 184 10.93 -12.24 18.62
CA LEU A 184 12.35 -12.39 18.94
C LEU A 184 12.91 -11.08 19.48
N TYR A 185 13.69 -11.21 20.54
CA TYR A 185 14.36 -10.12 21.23
C TYR A 185 15.86 -10.39 21.35
N LYS A 186 16.69 -9.38 21.07
CA LYS A 186 18.14 -9.44 21.32
C LYS A 186 18.63 -8.08 21.80
N ASN A 187 19.45 -8.08 22.85
CA ASN A 187 20.20 -6.92 23.29
C ASN A 187 21.66 -7.07 22.84
N SER A 188 22.19 -6.11 22.07
CA SER A 188 23.57 -6.17 21.57
C SER A 188 24.12 -4.79 21.21
N SER A 189 25.43 -4.60 21.32
CA SER A 189 26.15 -3.44 20.79
C SER A 189 26.55 -3.59 19.31
N GLN A 190 26.34 -4.77 18.72
CA GLN A 190 26.68 -5.05 17.32
C GLN A 190 25.79 -4.28 16.34
N LYS A 191 26.26 -4.10 15.11
CA LYS A 191 25.50 -3.42 14.04
C LYS A 191 24.37 -4.33 13.53
N ILE A 192 23.32 -3.71 12.98
CA ILE A 192 22.14 -4.43 12.47
C ILE A 192 22.51 -5.51 11.43
N LYS A 193 23.50 -5.25 10.56
CA LYS A 193 23.97 -6.19 9.53
C LYS A 193 24.43 -7.54 10.09
N ASP A 194 24.98 -7.54 11.31
CA ASP A 194 25.53 -8.73 11.95
C ASP A 194 24.43 -9.44 12.73
N VAL A 195 23.56 -8.66 13.39
CA VAL A 195 22.45 -9.18 14.20
C VAL A 195 21.35 -9.82 13.35
N VAL A 196 21.04 -9.29 12.16
CA VAL A 196 19.98 -9.80 11.27
C VAL A 196 20.15 -11.29 10.98
N LYS A 197 21.39 -11.79 10.90
CA LYS A 197 21.72 -13.21 10.63
C LYS A 197 21.12 -14.15 11.69
N PHE A 198 21.05 -13.69 12.93
CA PHE A 198 20.57 -14.45 14.08
C PHE A 198 19.08 -14.22 14.37
N MET A 199 18.49 -13.13 13.87
CA MET A 199 17.09 -12.76 14.13
C MET A 199 16.10 -13.52 13.22
N ASN A 200 16.33 -14.81 12.94
CA ASN A 200 15.55 -15.62 12.02
C ASN A 200 14.64 -16.62 12.72
N PHE A 201 13.74 -17.26 11.96
CA PHE A 201 12.74 -18.13 12.57
C PHE A 201 13.35 -19.30 13.38
N ARG A 202 14.52 -19.78 12.96
CA ARG A 202 15.28 -20.88 13.58
C ARG A 202 16.38 -20.40 14.54
N SER A 203 16.23 -19.20 15.11
CA SER A 203 17.24 -18.64 16.01
C SER A 203 17.52 -19.57 17.20
N SER A 204 18.81 -19.75 17.53
CA SER A 204 19.26 -20.57 18.65
C SER A 204 19.45 -19.72 19.91
N LYS A 205 19.23 -20.33 21.08
CA LYS A 205 19.53 -19.69 22.38
C LYS A 205 21.02 -19.33 22.52
N VAL A 206 21.91 -20.04 21.82
CA VAL A 206 23.37 -19.79 21.82
C VAL A 206 23.69 -18.39 21.27
N ASP A 207 22.85 -17.86 20.39
CA ASP A 207 23.05 -16.53 19.79
C ASP A 207 22.59 -15.38 20.71
N SER A 208 22.27 -15.65 21.99
CA SER A 208 21.69 -14.66 22.92
C SER A 208 20.41 -13.99 22.37
N VAL A 209 19.66 -14.72 21.54
CA VAL A 209 18.36 -14.31 21.04
C VAL A 209 17.29 -15.00 21.87
N PHE A 210 16.36 -14.22 22.38
CA PHE A 210 15.30 -14.68 23.23
C PHE A 210 13.99 -14.72 22.45
N GLY A 211 13.34 -15.87 22.49
CA GLY A 211 12.03 -16.09 21.89
C GLY A 211 10.90 -15.78 22.88
N GLY A 212 9.78 -15.32 22.34
CA GLY A 212 8.60 -14.98 23.11
C GLY A 212 7.33 -14.95 22.27
N HIS A 213 6.24 -14.54 22.90
CA HIS A 213 4.98 -14.26 22.23
C HIS A 213 4.59 -12.81 22.43
N TYR A 214 3.85 -12.26 21.48
CA TYR A 214 3.33 -10.91 21.56
C TYR A 214 1.84 -10.86 21.23
N THR A 215 1.17 -9.88 21.82
CA THR A 215 -0.21 -9.49 21.53
C THR A 215 -0.23 -8.00 21.20
N LEU A 216 -1.20 -7.60 20.40
CA LEU A 216 -1.45 -6.20 20.05
C LEU A 216 -2.84 -5.84 20.55
N SER A 217 -2.90 -4.97 21.55
CA SER A 217 -4.12 -4.49 22.19
C SER A 217 -4.26 -3.00 21.90
N ASP A 218 -5.23 -2.65 21.06
CA ASP A 218 -5.40 -1.30 20.49
C ASP A 218 -4.08 -0.78 19.89
N ASP A 219 -3.42 0.15 20.58
CA ASP A 219 -2.19 0.82 20.15
C ASP A 219 -0.93 0.30 20.87
N LYS A 220 -1.08 -0.67 21.77
CA LYS A 220 0.00 -1.18 22.63
C LYS A 220 0.38 -2.59 22.25
N VAL A 221 1.68 -2.82 22.13
CA VAL A 221 2.24 -4.16 21.95
C VAL A 221 2.71 -4.67 23.30
N GLU A 222 2.16 -5.80 23.71
CA GLU A 222 2.62 -6.53 24.89
C GLU A 222 3.42 -7.74 24.41
N ALA A 223 4.64 -7.89 24.91
CA ALA A 223 5.52 -9.00 24.54
C ALA A 223 6.10 -9.64 25.79
N ALA A 224 5.97 -10.96 25.89
CA ALA A 224 6.51 -11.76 26.98
C ALA A 224 7.70 -12.57 26.45
N VAL A 225 8.85 -12.46 27.14
CA VAL A 225 10.10 -13.16 26.80
C VAL A 225 10.53 -13.99 27.99
N LEU A 226 10.86 -15.26 27.74
CA LEU A 226 11.42 -16.12 28.78
C LEU A 226 12.94 -15.98 28.79
N TYR A 227 13.47 -15.39 29.86
CA TYR A 227 14.91 -15.33 30.07
C TYR A 227 15.44 -16.67 30.59
N PRO A 228 16.47 -17.26 29.97
CA PRO A 228 17.18 -18.40 30.51
C PRO A 228 18.07 -17.91 31.66
N GLY A 229 17.54 -17.87 32.88
CA GLY A 229 18.29 -17.36 34.02
C GLY A 229 17.49 -17.08 35.31
N MET A 230 16.34 -17.73 35.49
CA MET A 230 15.74 -17.99 36.81
C MET A 230 15.36 -19.46 36.88
#